data_AF-A0A2U8FQ55-F1
#
_entry.id   AF-A0A2U8FQ55-F1
#
_cell.length_a   1.000
_cell.length_b   1.000
_cell.length_c   1.000
_cell.angle_alpha   90.00
_cell.angle_beta   90.00
_cell.angle_gamma   90.00
#
_symmetry.space_group_name_H-M   'P 1'
#
loop_
_entity.id
_entity.type
_entity.pdbx_description
1 polymer ?
#
loop_
_entity_poly.entity_id
_entity_poly.type
_entity_poly.pdbx_seq_one_letter_code
_entity_poly.pdbx_strand_id
1 'polypeptide(L)' 'MSTERKTVKRAHLSPLHMAAGAERKHPRVIDAGHVKEWVGIGWIEVREATKADLAAYPHVID' A
#
# COMPACT_ATOMS: atom_id res chain seq x y z
N MET A 1 -9.81 11.77 -18.38
CA MET A 1 -8.53 11.29 -17.80
C MET A 1 -8.81 9.97 -17.14
N SER A 2 -8.32 8.87 -17.72
CA SER A 2 -8.52 7.53 -17.14
C SER A 2 -7.71 7.44 -15.85
N THR A 3 -8.38 7.52 -14.70
CA THR A 3 -7.79 7.25 -13.39
C THR A 3 -7.57 5.75 -13.29
N GLU A 4 -6.47 5.27 -13.89
CA GLU A 4 -6.01 3.91 -13.68
C GLU A 4 -5.69 3.76 -12.19
N ARG A 5 -6.49 2.96 -11.48
CA ARG A 5 -6.25 2.67 -10.06
C ARG A 5 -4.91 1.96 -9.98
N LYS A 6 -3.91 2.58 -9.37
CA LYS A 6 -2.63 1.91 -9.11
C LYS A 6 -2.91 0.71 -8.21
N THR A 7 -2.59 -0.48 -8.68
CA THR A 7 -2.69 -1.71 -7.89
C THR A 7 -1.30 -2.28 -7.66
N VAL A 8 -1.12 -3.02 -6.58
CA VAL A 8 0.14 -3.67 -6.23
C VAL A 8 -0.14 -5.06 -5.70
N LYS A 9 0.63 -6.05 -6.18
CA LYS A 9 0.51 -7.42 -5.72
C LYS A 9 1.04 -7.56 -4.29
N ARG A 10 0.32 -8.28 -3.44
CA ARG A 10 0.70 -8.55 -2.05
C ARG A 10 2.11 -9.16 -1.95
N ALA A 11 2.48 -10.02 -2.90
CA ALA A 11 3.81 -10.61 -2.97
C ALA A 11 4.95 -9.56 -3.03
N HIS A 12 4.71 -8.42 -3.71
CA HIS A 12 5.67 -7.31 -3.80
C HIS A 12 5.73 -6.43 -2.54
N LEU A 13 4.83 -6.65 -1.58
CA LEU A 13 4.79 -5.96 -0.29
C LEU A 13 5.27 -6.84 0.87
N SER A 14 5.89 -7.99 0.56
CA SER A 14 6.53 -8.83 1.57
C SER A 14 7.70 -8.09 2.24
N PRO A 15 8.02 -8.40 3.51
CA PRO A 15 9.09 -7.71 4.25
C PRO A 15 10.42 -7.63 3.51
N LEU A 16 10.80 -8.71 2.82
CA LEU A 16 12.02 -8.75 2.02
C LEU A 16 11.99 -7.73 0.87
N HIS A 17 10.88 -7.62 0.14
CA HIS A 17 10.75 -6.66 -0.95
C HIS A 17 10.68 -5.22 -0.44
N MET A 18 10.02 -5.02 0.70
CA MET A 18 9.96 -3.70 1.36
C MET A 18 11.36 -3.23 1.76
N ALA A 19 12.12 -4.09 2.44
CA ALA A 19 13.52 -3.83 2.82
C ALA A 19 14.44 -3.67 1.60
N ALA A 20 14.15 -4.34 0.47
CA ALA A 20 14.89 -4.19 -0.78
C ALA A 20 14.56 -2.88 -1.55
N GLY A 21 13.73 -1.99 -0.97
CA GLY A 21 13.46 -0.64 -1.48
C GLY A 21 12.05 -0.41 -1.98
N ALA A 22 11.14 -1.39 -1.92
CA ALA A 22 9.73 -1.16 -2.24
C ALA A 22 9.07 -0.16 -1.27
N GLU A 23 9.59 -0.02 -0.04
CA GLU A 23 9.16 1.00 0.93
C GLU A 23 9.26 2.44 0.39
N ARG A 24 10.20 2.72 -0.52
CA ARG A 24 10.35 4.05 -1.13
C ARG A 24 9.26 4.35 -2.16
N LYS A 25 8.70 3.30 -2.77
CA LYS A 25 7.68 3.40 -3.82
C LYS A 25 6.27 3.34 -3.23
N HIS A 26 6.09 2.47 -2.23
CA HIS A 26 4.80 2.17 -1.63
C HIS A 26 4.92 2.19 -0.10
N PRO A 27 5.23 3.33 0.54
CA PRO A 27 5.28 3.41 2.00
C PRO A 27 3.90 3.22 2.64
N ARG A 28 2.83 3.52 1.87
CA ARG A 28 1.44 3.35 2.25
C ARG A 28 0.65 2.67 1.14
N VAL A 29 -0.27 1.79 1.53
CA VAL A 29 -1.13 1.04 0.62
C VAL A 29 -2.55 0.93 1.18
N ILE A 30 -3.52 0.64 0.33
CA ILE A 30 -4.87 0.26 0.75
C ILE A 30 -4.98 -1.26 0.72
N ASP A 31 -5.20 -1.87 1.89
CA ASP A 31 -5.44 -3.31 2.00
C ASP A 31 -6.73 -3.55 2.77
N ALA A 32 -7.66 -4.30 2.18
CA ALA A 32 -8.98 -4.56 2.75
C ALA A 32 -9.72 -3.30 3.25
N GLY A 33 -9.64 -2.19 2.51
CA GLY A 33 -10.30 -0.92 2.87
C GLY A 33 -9.60 -0.09 3.94
N HIS A 34 -8.43 -0.51 4.41
CA HIS A 34 -7.66 0.21 5.43
C HIS A 34 -6.35 0.75 4.85
N VAL A 35 -5.93 1.91 5.33
CA VAL A 35 -4.60 2.44 5.06
C VAL A 35 -3.60 1.68 5.91
N LYS A 36 -2.70 0.94 5.25
CA LYS A 36 -1.54 0.32 5.89
C LYS A 36 -0.29 1.14 5.63
N GLU A 37 0.54 1.30 6.64
CA GLU A 37 1.84 1.97 6.57
C GLU A 37 2.96 0.99 6.91
N TRP A 38 4.04 1.04 6.15
CA TRP A 38 5.25 0.27 6.42
C TRP A 38 6.15 1.03 7.38
N VAL A 39 6.51 0.39 8.50
CA VAL A 39 7.35 1.00 9.57
C VAL A 39 8.74 0.36 9.67
N GLY A 40 9.27 -0.17 8.58
CA GLY A 40 10.60 -0.78 8.51
C GLY A 40 10.65 -2.26 8.91
N ILE A 41 9.81 -2.67 9.86
CA ILE A 41 9.74 -4.07 10.35
C ILE A 41 8.46 -4.79 9.96
N GLY A 42 7.44 -4.07 9.51
CA GLY A 42 6.11 -4.61 9.27
C GLY A 42 5.12 -3.57 8.78
N TRP A 43 3.94 -4.07 8.37
CA TRP A 43 2.79 -3.25 8.04
C TRP A 43 1.92 -3.04 9.28
N ILE A 44 1.60 -1.79 9.58
CA ILE A 44 0.60 -1.44 10.60
C ILE A 44 -0.65 -0.88 9.93
N GLU A 45 -1.80 -1.14 10.52
CA GLU A 45 -3.03 -0.48 10.16
C GLU A 45 -3.09 0.89 10.83
N VAL A 46 -3.30 1.95 10.05
CA VAL A 46 -3.35 3.32 10.58
C VAL A 46 -4.79 3.75 10.83
N ARG A 47 -5.67 3.48 9.85
CA ARG A 47 -7.10 3.86 9.86
C ARG A 47 -7.84 3.28 8.65
N GLU A 48 -9.17 3.40 8.66
CA GLU A 48 -10.01 3.19 7.48
C GLU A 48 -9.64 4.16 6.35
N ALA A 49 -9.74 3.69 5.11
CA ALA A 49 -9.43 4.48 3.93
C ALA A 49 -10.55 5.47 3.60
N THR A 50 -10.20 6.75 3.49
CA THR A 50 -11.11 7.77 2.98
C THR A 50 -11.10 7.76 1.45
N LYS A 51 -12.09 8.43 0.82
CA LYS A 51 -12.11 8.62 -0.63
C LYS A 51 -10.82 9.25 -1.18
N ALA A 52 -10.18 10.13 -0.41
CA ALA A 52 -8.91 10.73 -0.80
C ALA A 52 -7.77 9.70 -0.83
N ASP A 53 -7.74 8.78 0.13
CA ASP A 53 -6.71 7.73 0.21
C ASP A 53 -6.88 6.70 -0.92
N LEU A 54 -8.13 6.33 -1.22
CA LEU A 54 -8.43 5.41 -2.32
C LEU A 54 -7.95 5.94 -3.69
N ALA A 55 -7.79 7.26 -3.82
CA ALA A 55 -7.25 7.92 -5.01
C ALA A 55 -5.72 8.13 -4.95
N ALA A 56 -5.16 8.25 -3.74
CA ALA A 56 -3.75 8.56 -3.53
C ALA A 56 -2.86 7.32 -3.45
N TYR A 57 -3.34 6.23 -2.85
CA TYR A 57 -2.55 5.05 -2.52
C TYR A 57 -2.92 3.85 -3.39
N PRO A 58 -1.94 2.98 -3.70
CA PRO A 58 -2.23 1.78 -4.47
C PRO A 58 -3.04 0.77 -3.66
N HIS A 59 -3.90 0.03 -4.34
CA HIS A 59 -4.71 -1.03 -3.73
C HIS A 59 -3.97 -2.36 -3.81
N VAL A 60 -3.93 -3.06 -2.69
CA VAL A 60 -3.35 -4.39 -2.61
C VAL A 60 -4.29 -5.40 -3.26
N ILE A 61 -3.74 -6.16 -4.20
CA ILE A 61 -4.37 -7.33 -4.83
C ILE A 61 -3.50 -8.54 -4.54
N ASP A 62 -4.06 -9.75 -4.59
CA ASP A 62 -3.27 -10.98 -4.42
C ASP A 62 -2.43 -11.32 -5.67
#